data_AF-A0A970TMW8-F1
#
_entry.id   AF-A0A970TMW8-F1
#
_cell.length_a   1.000
_cell.length_b   1.000
_cell.length_c   1.000
_cell.angle_alpha   90.00
_cell.angle_beta   90.00
_cell.angle_gamma   90.00
#
_symmetry.space_group_name_H-M   'P 1'
#
loop_
_entity.id
_entity.type
_entity.pdbx_description
1 polymer ?
#
loop_
_entity_poly.entity_id
_entity_poly.type
_entity_poly.pdbx_seq_one_letter_code
_entity_poly.pdbx_strand_id
1 'polypeptide(L)'
;MLVILFTNVRACPPGWTESARETITYNGCTYEYIYCYGINNGYHCIAISEISVVYDPPLCTGLTFELNMQNITDKILIQIATDSTIRNWAGFAEIPNCPNGLMCLIRMYDAICYNGWYTYTRLNKDGTTTIVESMNKCDDKVRSCSETVTICWDVSLQEYVIIRVGSSLVGPPCKWPCHTNCEY
;
A
#
# COMPACT_ATOMS: atom_id res chain seq x y z
N MET A 1 -22.93 -18.40 9.66
CA MET A 1 -22.71 -18.48 8.20
C MET A 1 -21.24 -18.21 7.96
N LEU A 2 -20.44 -19.21 7.59
CA LEU A 2 -19.02 -19.06 7.29
C LEU A 2 -18.92 -18.57 5.84
N VAL A 3 -18.53 -17.31 5.64
CA VAL A 3 -18.33 -16.75 4.30
C VAL A 3 -16.87 -16.93 3.94
N ILE A 4 -16.57 -17.94 3.11
CA ILE A 4 -15.26 -18.08 2.48
C ILE A 4 -15.32 -17.29 1.18
N LEU A 5 -14.78 -16.07 1.20
CA LEU A 5 -14.63 -15.22 0.03
C LEU A 5 -13.34 -15.61 -0.71
N PHE A 6 -13.47 -16.37 -1.79
CA PHE A 6 -12.42 -16.46 -2.81
C PHE A 6 -12.55 -15.23 -3.71
N THR A 7 -11.97 -14.12 -3.30
CA THR A 7 -11.86 -12.97 -4.21
C THR A 7 -10.79 -13.31 -5.25
N ASN A 8 -11.20 -13.82 -6.41
CA ASN A 8 -10.36 -13.89 -7.62
C ASN A 8 -10.08 -12.47 -8.14
N VAL A 9 -9.43 -11.64 -7.33
CA VAL A 9 -9.00 -10.29 -7.73
C VAL A 9 -7.66 -10.46 -8.39
N ARG A 10 -7.56 -10.08 -9.66
CA ARG A 10 -6.25 -9.86 -10.28
C ARG A 10 -5.56 -8.77 -9.47
N ALA A 11 -4.68 -9.17 -8.56
CA ALA A 11 -4.06 -8.27 -7.59
C ALA A 11 -2.98 -7.38 -8.23
N CYS A 12 -2.35 -7.86 -9.30
CA CYS A 12 -1.34 -7.10 -10.04
C CYS A 12 -1.69 -6.90 -11.52
N PRO A 13 -1.24 -5.79 -12.12
CA PRO A 13 -1.27 -5.63 -13.57
C PRO A 13 -0.54 -6.79 -14.28
N PRO A 14 -0.95 -7.16 -15.51
CA PRO A 14 -0.26 -8.21 -16.26
C PRO A 14 1.24 -7.94 -16.39
N GLY A 15 2.06 -8.94 -16.10
CA GLY A 15 3.53 -8.85 -16.16
C GLY A 15 4.20 -8.23 -14.93
N TRP A 16 3.44 -7.84 -13.92
CA TRP A 16 3.98 -7.36 -12.64
C TRP A 16 4.13 -8.51 -11.65
N THR A 17 5.06 -8.33 -10.71
CA THR A 17 5.29 -9.29 -9.62
C THR A 17 4.48 -8.87 -8.41
N GLU A 18 3.79 -9.83 -7.80
CA GLU A 18 3.08 -9.66 -6.53
C GLU A 18 4.01 -9.96 -5.36
N SER A 19 3.95 -9.15 -4.31
CA SER A 19 4.62 -9.43 -3.04
C SER A 19 3.90 -10.51 -2.25
N ALA A 20 4.58 -11.09 -1.26
CA ALA A 20 3.86 -11.74 -0.18
C ALA A 20 3.02 -10.71 0.61
N ARG A 21 2.13 -11.21 1.48
CA ARG A 21 1.48 -10.34 2.47
C ARG A 21 2.53 -9.90 3.48
N GLU A 22 2.74 -8.59 3.55
CA GLU A 22 3.66 -7.94 4.46
C GLU A 22 2.90 -7.27 5.60
N THR A 23 3.63 -6.91 6.66
CA THR A 23 3.07 -6.23 7.83
C THR A 23 3.88 -4.99 8.20
N ILE A 24 3.20 -3.96 8.68
CA ILE A 24 3.79 -2.74 9.26
C ILE A 24 3.07 -2.39 10.55
N THR A 25 3.79 -1.83 11.52
CA THR A 25 3.18 -1.29 12.75
C THR A 25 3.20 0.24 12.74
N TYR A 26 2.04 0.84 13.06
CA TYR A 26 1.90 2.28 13.24
C TYR A 26 0.98 2.58 14.43
N ASN A 27 1.45 3.41 15.37
CA ASN A 27 0.74 3.77 16.60
C ASN A 27 0.15 2.57 17.37
N GLY A 28 0.90 1.47 17.45
CA GLY A 28 0.48 0.24 18.14
C GLY A 28 -0.46 -0.67 17.33
N CYS A 29 -0.93 -0.22 16.16
CA CYS A 29 -1.75 -1.03 15.27
C CYS A 29 -0.93 -1.71 14.18
N THR A 30 -1.26 -2.98 13.92
CA THR A 30 -0.65 -3.74 12.82
C THR A 30 -1.52 -3.64 11.59
N TYR A 31 -0.91 -3.23 10.49
CA TYR A 31 -1.51 -3.18 9.16
C TYR A 31 -0.84 -4.25 8.31
N GLU A 32 -1.65 -4.93 7.50
CA GLU A 32 -1.17 -5.86 6.52
C GLU A 32 -1.36 -5.25 5.14
N TYR A 33 -0.44 -5.52 4.23
CA TYR A 33 -0.55 -5.02 2.87
C TYR A 33 0.02 -6.01 1.87
N ILE A 34 -0.47 -5.90 0.64
CA ILE A 34 0.08 -6.56 -0.53
C ILE A 34 0.38 -5.46 -1.54
N TYR A 35 1.51 -5.58 -2.23
CA TYR A 35 1.87 -4.67 -3.29
C TYR A 35 2.35 -5.43 -4.52
N CYS A 36 2.32 -4.74 -5.64
CA CYS A 36 2.86 -5.21 -6.90
C CYS A 36 3.97 -4.28 -7.34
N TYR A 37 4.95 -4.83 -8.04
CA TYR A 37 6.01 -4.05 -8.63
C TYR A 37 6.33 -4.51 -10.05
N GLY A 38 6.70 -3.57 -10.90
CA GLY A 38 6.95 -3.82 -12.31
C GLY A 38 7.51 -2.59 -13.01
N ILE A 39 8.01 -2.79 -14.23
CA ILE A 39 8.50 -1.70 -15.06
C ILE A 39 7.42 -1.35 -16.07
N ASN A 40 7.02 -0.08 -16.13
CA ASN A 40 6.08 0.43 -17.13
C ASN A 40 6.72 1.60 -17.88
N ASN A 41 6.85 1.48 -19.20
CA ASN A 41 7.49 2.49 -20.05
C ASN A 41 8.88 2.95 -19.55
N GLY A 42 9.66 2.02 -18.98
CA GLY A 42 11.01 2.30 -18.46
C GLY A 42 11.05 2.85 -17.03
N TYR A 43 9.91 3.04 -16.36
CA TYR A 43 9.84 3.50 -14.97
C TYR A 43 9.59 2.35 -14.00
N HIS A 44 10.26 2.37 -12.84
CA HIS A 44 9.98 1.48 -11.72
C HIS A 44 8.67 1.90 -11.06
N CYS A 45 7.68 1.02 -11.08
CA CYS A 45 6.35 1.30 -10.56
C CYS A 45 5.99 0.36 -9.42
N ILE A 46 5.26 0.89 -8.43
CA ILE A 46 4.66 0.16 -7.32
C ILE A 46 3.14 0.36 -7.36
N ALA A 47 2.39 -0.69 -7.05
CA ALA A 47 0.95 -0.64 -6.86
C ALA A 47 0.58 -1.29 -5.52
N ILE A 48 0.03 -0.54 -4.56
CA ILE A 48 -0.52 -1.15 -3.35
C ILE A 48 -1.89 -1.72 -3.70
N SER A 49 -2.05 -3.05 -3.62
CA SER A 49 -3.23 -3.77 -4.11
C SER A 49 -4.23 -4.10 -3.01
N GLU A 50 -3.74 -4.22 -1.77
CA GLU A 50 -4.54 -4.46 -0.58
C GLU A 50 -3.90 -3.78 0.63
N ILE A 51 -4.76 -3.22 1.48
CA ILE A 51 -4.43 -2.84 2.85
C ILE A 51 -5.54 -3.42 3.74
N SER A 52 -5.13 -4.08 4.82
CA SER A 52 -6.01 -4.62 5.84
C SER A 52 -5.48 -4.24 7.22
N VAL A 53 -6.36 -4.17 8.22
CA VAL A 53 -6.01 -3.89 9.62
C VAL A 53 -6.10 -5.18 10.41
N VAL A 54 -5.07 -5.53 11.17
CA VAL A 54 -5.20 -6.58 12.19
C VAL A 54 -6.10 -6.03 13.29
N TYR A 55 -7.28 -6.63 13.40
CA TYR A 55 -8.36 -6.09 14.20
C TYR A 55 -8.11 -6.33 15.69
N ASP A 56 -7.97 -5.24 16.43
CA ASP A 56 -7.82 -5.23 17.89
C ASP A 56 -8.62 -4.06 18.48
N PRO A 57 -9.94 -4.23 18.64
CA PRO A 57 -10.84 -3.14 19.02
C PRO A 57 -10.72 -2.78 20.52
N PRO A 58 -10.97 -1.50 20.87
CA PRO A 58 -11.41 -0.42 19.99
C PRO A 58 -10.25 0.33 19.30
N LEU A 59 -9.00 -0.10 19.52
CA LEU A 59 -7.80 0.66 19.17
C LEU A 59 -7.43 0.55 17.69
N CYS A 60 -7.56 -0.65 17.11
CA CYS A 60 -7.12 -0.96 15.76
C CYS A 60 -8.28 -1.43 14.90
N THR A 61 -8.85 -0.48 14.17
CA THR A 61 -9.96 -0.67 13.23
C THR A 61 -9.68 0.05 11.93
N GLY A 62 -10.52 -0.17 10.92
CA GLY A 62 -10.53 0.57 9.68
C GLY A 62 -10.60 2.09 9.87
N LEU A 63 -11.32 2.56 10.90
CA LEU A 63 -11.37 3.99 11.23
C LEU A 63 -9.99 4.54 11.62
N THR A 64 -9.16 3.74 12.30
CA THR A 64 -7.79 4.13 12.65
C THR A 64 -6.96 4.33 11.39
N PHE A 65 -7.18 3.50 10.35
CA PHE A 65 -6.60 3.71 9.02
C PHE A 65 -7.10 5.01 8.39
N GLU A 66 -8.41 5.24 8.31
CA GLU A 66 -8.99 6.45 7.68
C GLU A 66 -8.39 7.74 8.27
N LEU A 67 -8.21 7.79 9.59
CA LEU A 67 -7.67 8.94 10.30
C LEU A 67 -6.16 9.17 10.06
N ASN A 68 -5.44 8.16 9.59
CA ASN A 68 -3.97 8.18 9.46
C ASN A 68 -3.47 7.68 8.10
N MET A 69 -4.34 7.63 7.10
CA MET A 69 -4.12 6.94 5.83
C MET A 69 -2.81 7.34 5.16
N GLN A 70 -2.51 8.64 5.14
CA GLN A 70 -1.27 9.17 4.60
C GLN A 70 -0.02 8.64 5.33
N ASN A 71 0.04 8.80 6.66
CA ASN A 71 1.19 8.36 7.47
C ASN A 71 1.42 6.85 7.39
N ILE A 72 0.33 6.07 7.33
CA ILE A 72 0.41 4.61 7.17
C ILE A 72 0.94 4.26 5.78
N THR A 73 0.44 4.95 4.74
CA THR A 73 0.89 4.74 3.36
C THR A 73 2.35 5.14 3.17
N ASP A 74 2.81 6.25 3.75
CA ASP A 74 4.22 6.65 3.75
C ASP A 74 5.10 5.56 4.37
N LYS A 75 4.70 5.01 5.53
CA LYS A 75 5.44 3.91 6.16
C LYS A 75 5.47 2.66 5.30
N ILE A 76 4.37 2.30 4.64
CA ILE A 76 4.33 1.18 3.70
C ILE A 76 5.32 1.44 2.54
N LEU A 77 5.30 2.63 1.95
CA LEU A 77 6.19 2.98 0.82
C LEU A 77 7.66 2.95 1.22
N ILE A 78 8.00 3.46 2.41
CA ILE A 78 9.37 3.38 2.96
C ILE A 78 9.77 1.92 3.19
N GLN A 79 8.89 1.08 3.77
CA GLN A 79 9.17 -0.34 3.97
C GLN A 79 9.37 -1.07 2.64
N ILE A 80 8.57 -0.77 1.61
CA ILE A 80 8.74 -1.30 0.26
C ILE A 80 10.08 -0.86 -0.34
N ALA A 81 10.43 0.43 -0.27
CA ALA A 81 11.68 0.94 -0.85
C ALA A 81 12.93 0.39 -0.14
N THR A 82 12.83 0.14 1.16
CA THR A 82 13.94 -0.39 1.99
C THR A 82 14.04 -1.92 1.97
N ASP A 83 13.07 -2.61 1.36
CA ASP A 83 13.21 -4.04 1.04
C ASP A 83 14.39 -4.24 0.07
N SER A 84 15.28 -5.17 0.38
CA SER A 84 16.46 -5.43 -0.47
C SER A 84 16.10 -5.88 -1.88
N THR A 85 15.02 -6.63 -2.04
CA THR A 85 14.53 -7.11 -3.34
C THR A 85 14.12 -5.93 -4.21
N ILE A 86 13.33 -5.00 -3.66
CA ILE A 86 12.83 -3.84 -4.38
C ILE A 86 13.94 -2.82 -4.64
N ARG A 87 14.77 -2.55 -3.63
CA ARG A 87 15.90 -1.63 -3.77
C ARG A 87 16.88 -2.08 -4.84
N ASN A 88 17.29 -3.35 -4.81
CA ASN A 88 18.19 -3.92 -5.81
C ASN A 88 17.53 -3.96 -7.19
N TRP A 89 16.24 -4.31 -7.26
CA TRP A 89 15.47 -4.28 -8.50
C TRP A 89 15.44 -2.88 -9.13
N ALA A 90 15.33 -1.83 -8.30
CA ALA A 90 15.38 -0.44 -8.75
C ALA A 90 16.80 0.06 -9.10
N GLY A 91 17.82 -0.78 -8.97
CA GLY A 91 19.21 -0.46 -9.32
C GLY A 91 20.00 0.22 -8.20
N PHE A 92 19.53 0.15 -6.95
CA PHE A 92 20.20 0.75 -5.79
C PHE A 92 20.76 -0.31 -4.86
N ALA A 93 21.98 -0.11 -4.34
CA ALA A 93 22.53 -0.96 -3.28
C ALA A 93 22.01 -0.53 -1.90
N GLU A 94 21.88 0.78 -1.70
CA GLU A 94 21.36 1.44 -0.50
C GLU A 94 20.47 2.63 -0.91
N ILE A 95 19.57 3.06 -0.02
CA ILE A 95 18.77 4.26 -0.27
C ILE A 95 19.72 5.46 -0.27
N PRO A 96 19.73 6.29 -1.34
CA PRO A 96 20.65 7.41 -1.41
C PRO A 96 20.40 8.45 -0.31
N ASN A 97 21.46 9.17 0.09
CA ASN A 97 21.35 10.27 1.04
C ASN A 97 20.75 11.54 0.37
N CYS A 98 19.89 12.22 1.09
CA CYS A 98 19.41 13.55 0.69
C CYS A 98 20.56 14.59 0.77
N PRO A 99 20.54 15.67 -0.04
CA PRO A 99 19.70 15.91 -1.22
C PRO A 99 20.31 15.33 -2.51
N ASN A 100 21.50 14.71 -2.41
CA ASN A 100 22.35 14.38 -3.55
C ASN A 100 21.89 13.14 -4.32
N GLY A 101 20.95 12.36 -3.78
CA GLY A 101 20.32 11.25 -4.47
C GLY A 101 18.93 10.95 -3.93
N LEU A 102 18.08 10.41 -4.81
CA LEU A 102 16.70 10.02 -4.51
C LEU A 102 16.40 8.70 -5.23
N MET A 103 15.77 7.75 -4.54
CA MET A 103 15.13 6.61 -5.20
C MET A 103 13.74 7.04 -5.67
N CYS A 104 13.45 6.87 -6.96
CA CYS A 104 12.18 7.27 -7.56
C CYS A 104 11.32 6.03 -7.86
N LEU A 105 10.10 6.01 -7.35
CA LEU A 105 9.08 5.00 -7.60
C LEU A 105 7.79 5.69 -8.05
N ILE A 106 7.16 5.20 -9.11
CA ILE A 106 5.87 5.72 -9.54
C ILE A 106 4.75 4.88 -8.93
N ARG A 107 3.83 5.53 -8.21
CA ARG A 107 2.59 4.91 -7.75
C ARG A 107 1.62 4.82 -8.91
N MET A 108 1.36 3.60 -9.37
CA MET A 108 0.40 3.31 -10.43
C MET A 108 -0.53 2.19 -10.02
N TYR A 109 -1.77 2.20 -10.50
CA TYR A 109 -2.72 1.09 -10.32
C TYR A 109 -3.04 0.77 -8.86
N ASP A 110 -2.90 1.76 -7.98
CA ASP A 110 -2.89 1.63 -6.51
C ASP A 110 -4.09 2.28 -5.83
N ALA A 111 -4.95 2.92 -6.62
CA ALA A 111 -6.15 3.57 -6.14
C ALA A 111 -7.28 2.54 -5.99
N ILE A 112 -7.58 2.19 -4.74
CA ILE A 112 -8.64 1.27 -4.31
C ILE A 112 -9.91 2.07 -4.07
N CYS A 113 -11.01 1.66 -4.71
CA CYS A 113 -12.32 2.23 -4.50
C CYS A 113 -13.13 1.38 -3.53
N TYR A 114 -13.56 1.94 -2.40
CA TYR A 114 -14.19 1.17 -1.32
C TYR A 114 -15.23 1.99 -0.55
N ASN A 115 -16.10 1.30 0.21
CA ASN A 115 -17.09 1.91 1.09
C ASN A 115 -17.10 1.20 2.45
N GLY A 116 -16.24 1.68 3.34
CA GLY A 116 -16.08 1.15 4.69
C GLY A 116 -15.27 -0.15 4.75
N TRP A 117 -15.42 -0.85 5.87
CA TRP A 117 -14.59 -1.99 6.25
C TRP A 117 -15.48 -3.16 6.65
N TYR A 118 -15.00 -4.38 6.40
CA TYR A 118 -15.65 -5.60 6.89
C TYR A 118 -14.66 -6.45 7.67
N THR A 119 -15.14 -6.98 8.80
CA THR A 119 -14.36 -7.83 9.70
C THR A 119 -14.53 -9.30 9.34
N TYR A 120 -13.44 -10.05 9.30
CA TYR A 120 -13.47 -11.51 9.13
C TYR A 120 -12.35 -12.19 9.91
N THR A 121 -12.51 -13.49 10.17
CA THR A 121 -11.50 -14.33 10.80
C THR A 121 -10.70 -15.07 9.73
N ARG A 122 -9.40 -14.85 9.70
CA ARG A 122 -8.46 -15.56 8.81
C ARG A 122 -7.78 -16.70 9.58
N LEU A 123 -7.67 -17.86 8.94
CA LEU A 123 -6.80 -18.96 9.41
C LEU A 123 -5.38 -18.73 8.90
N ASN A 124 -4.41 -18.67 9.80
CA ASN A 124 -2.99 -18.53 9.51
C ASN A 124 -2.37 -19.91 9.16
N LYS A 125 -1.20 -19.89 8.54
CA LYS A 125 -0.50 -21.12 8.11
C LYS A 125 -0.11 -22.04 9.27
N ASP A 126 0.07 -21.49 10.46
CA ASP A 126 0.40 -22.21 11.70
C ASP A 126 -0.84 -22.78 12.42
N GLY A 127 -2.04 -22.61 11.84
CA GLY A 127 -3.30 -23.08 12.41
C GLY A 127 -3.92 -22.11 13.42
N THR A 128 -3.27 -20.98 13.72
CA THR A 128 -3.87 -19.91 14.54
C THR A 128 -4.88 -19.10 13.73
N THR A 129 -5.71 -18.31 14.41
CA THR A 129 -6.67 -17.40 13.74
C THR A 129 -6.38 -15.96 14.08
N THR A 130 -6.47 -15.07 13.09
CA THR A 130 -6.37 -13.61 13.26
C THR A 130 -7.68 -12.98 12.79
N ILE A 131 -8.21 -12.04 13.58
CA ILE A 131 -9.32 -11.21 13.13
C ILE A 131 -8.74 -10.03 12.36
N VAL A 132 -9.26 -9.76 11.18
CA VAL A 132 -8.77 -8.71 10.28
C VAL A 132 -9.95 -7.91 9.73
N GLU A 133 -9.73 -6.62 9.51
CA GLU A 133 -10.63 -5.76 8.75
C GLU A 133 -10.02 -5.45 7.39
N SER A 134 -10.81 -5.63 6.34
CA SER A 134 -10.41 -5.29 4.98
C SER A 134 -11.37 -4.30 4.36
N MET A 135 -10.86 -3.50 3.42
CA MET A 135 -11.65 -2.52 2.69
C MET A 135 -12.76 -3.22 1.91
N ASN A 136 -13.99 -2.74 2.07
CA ASN A 136 -15.14 -3.22 1.31
C ASN A 136 -15.09 -2.62 -0.12
N LYS A 137 -14.35 -3.28 -1.01
CA LYS A 137 -14.12 -2.82 -2.40
C LYS A 137 -15.44 -2.67 -3.16
N CYS A 138 -15.59 -1.55 -3.85
CA CYS A 138 -16.79 -1.25 -4.64
C CYS A 138 -16.71 -1.74 -6.08
N ASP A 139 -15.50 -1.77 -6.64
CA ASP A 139 -15.21 -2.33 -7.96
C ASP A 139 -13.71 -2.61 -8.10
N ASP A 140 -13.34 -3.33 -9.15
CA ASP A 140 -11.95 -3.68 -9.49
C ASP A 140 -11.42 -2.86 -10.68
N LYS A 141 -11.95 -1.64 -10.90
CA LYS A 141 -11.47 -0.82 -12.02
C LYS A 141 -10.08 -0.27 -11.71
N VAL A 142 -9.25 -0.32 -12.73
CA VAL A 142 -7.88 0.17 -12.70
C VAL A 142 -7.87 1.70 -12.56
N ARG A 143 -7.23 2.19 -11.51
CA ARG A 143 -7.07 3.61 -11.17
C ARG A 143 -5.70 3.85 -10.55
N SER A 144 -5.20 5.07 -10.64
CA SER A 144 -3.91 5.46 -10.10
C SER A 144 -4.04 6.74 -9.28
N CYS A 145 -3.38 6.82 -8.12
CA CYS A 145 -3.18 8.12 -7.45
C CYS A 145 -2.23 9.02 -8.25
N SER A 146 -1.46 8.42 -9.18
CA SER A 146 -0.60 9.07 -10.17
C SER A 146 0.44 9.99 -9.55
N GLU A 147 1.10 9.49 -8.52
CA GLU A 147 2.11 10.19 -7.75
C GLU A 147 3.49 9.65 -8.09
N THR A 148 4.45 10.55 -8.29
CA THR A 148 5.87 10.20 -8.26
C THR A 148 6.35 10.31 -6.83
N VAL A 149 6.80 9.19 -6.27
CA VAL A 149 7.32 9.12 -4.90
C VAL A 149 8.83 9.04 -4.97
N THR A 150 9.49 9.99 -4.32
CA THR A 150 10.94 10.02 -4.18
C THR A 150 11.32 9.84 -2.71
N ILE A 151 12.25 8.93 -2.45
CA ILE A 151 12.68 8.57 -1.09
C ILE A 151 14.21 8.71 -0.99
N CYS A 152 14.68 9.31 0.09
CA CYS A 152 16.09 9.38 0.46
C CYS A 152 16.29 9.28 1.97
N TRP A 153 17.52 9.04 2.41
CA TRP A 153 17.92 9.05 3.81
C TRP A 153 18.44 10.44 4.21
N ASP A 154 17.81 11.07 5.20
CA ASP A 154 18.31 12.31 5.79
C ASP A 154 19.30 11.99 6.92
N VAL A 155 20.58 12.26 6.67
CA VAL A 155 21.67 12.01 7.61
C VAL A 155 21.60 12.89 8.87
N SER A 156 20.97 14.05 8.81
CA SER A 156 20.87 14.98 9.94
C SER A 156 19.73 14.58 10.87
N LEU A 157 18.60 14.20 10.29
CA LEU A 157 17.40 13.77 11.02
C LEU A 157 17.43 12.27 11.38
N GLN A 158 18.33 11.49 10.75
CA GLN A 158 18.41 10.04 10.89
C GLN A 158 17.07 9.35 10.56
N GLU A 159 16.42 9.82 9.49
CA GLU A 159 15.13 9.30 9.05
C GLU A 159 15.01 9.26 7.52
N TYR A 160 14.06 8.47 7.02
CA TYR A 160 13.70 8.47 5.61
C TYR A 160 12.78 9.64 5.30
N VAL A 161 13.16 10.43 4.31
CA VAL A 161 12.34 11.53 3.81
C VAL A 161 11.62 11.07 2.54
N ILE A 162 10.32 11.34 2.50
CA ILE A 162 9.46 11.09 1.34
C ILE A 162 9.03 12.41 0.72
N ILE A 163 9.21 12.53 -0.59
CA ILE A 163 8.76 13.68 -1.39
C ILE A 163 7.83 13.15 -2.47
N ARG A 164 6.63 13.72 -2.54
CA ARG A 164 5.58 13.35 -3.49
C ARG A 164 5.39 14.47 -4.50
N VAL A 165 5.42 14.12 -5.78
CA VAL A 165 5.20 15.07 -6.88
C VAL A 165 4.10 14.55 -7.79
N GLY A 166 3.12 15.42 -8.04
CA GLY A 166 1.86 15.07 -8.68
C GLY A 166 0.83 14.56 -7.67
N SER A 167 -0.45 14.83 -7.92
CA SER A 167 -1.57 14.18 -7.25
C SER A 167 -2.81 14.40 -8.11
N SER A 168 -3.16 13.39 -8.91
CA SER A 168 -4.43 13.43 -9.63
C SER A 168 -4.89 12.01 -9.80
N LEU A 169 -6.06 11.68 -9.26
CA LEU A 169 -6.68 10.39 -9.53
C LEU A 169 -6.85 10.23 -11.04
N VAL A 170 -6.12 9.29 -11.62
CA VAL A 170 -6.22 8.92 -13.03
C VAL A 170 -7.07 7.66 -13.13
N GLY A 171 -8.11 7.72 -13.95
CA GLY A 171 -9.04 6.61 -14.18
C GLY A 171 -10.50 7.01 -13.95
N PRO A 172 -11.42 6.05 -14.02
CA PRO A 172 -12.84 6.30 -13.78
C PRO A 172 -13.07 6.72 -12.31
N PRO A 173 -13.98 7.68 -12.04
CA PRO A 173 -14.24 8.08 -10.66
C PRO A 173 -14.82 6.94 -9.83
N CYS A 174 -14.60 7.02 -8.50
CA CYS A 174 -15.35 6.21 -7.55
C CYS A 174 -16.84 6.58 -7.60
N LYS A 175 -17.71 5.57 -7.69
CA LYS A 175 -19.16 5.80 -7.65
C LYS A 175 -19.58 6.00 -6.20
N TRP A 176 -20.37 7.03 -5.94
CA TRP A 176 -21.01 7.22 -4.63
C TRP A 176 -21.80 5.95 -4.23
N PRO A 177 -21.73 5.50 -2.97
CA PRO A 177 -21.12 6.14 -1.79
C PRO A 177 -19.62 5.85 -1.56
N CYS A 178 -18.92 5.27 -2.54
CA CYS A 178 -17.53 4.87 -2.38
C CYS A 178 -16.54 6.03 -2.51
N HIS A 179 -15.42 5.91 -1.81
CA HIS A 179 -14.27 6.81 -1.88
C HIS A 179 -13.00 6.03 -2.27
N THR A 180 -11.93 6.78 -2.57
CA THR A 180 -10.62 6.22 -2.92
C THR A 180 -9.67 6.28 -1.72
N ASN A 181 -8.69 5.40 -1.68
CA ASN A 181 -7.56 5.45 -0.74
C ASN A 181 -6.46 6.45 -1.16
N CYS A 182 -6.65 7.19 -2.27
CA CYS A 182 -5.72 8.24 -2.65
C CYS A 182 -5.77 9.42 -1.67
N GLU A 183 -4.61 10.01 -1.44
CA GLU A 183 -4.43 11.24 -0.67
C GLU A 183 -4.88 12.44 -1.55
N TYR A 184 -5.69 13.35 -1.02
CA TYR A 184 -6.13 14.58 -1.69
C TYR A 184 -5.88 15.80 -0.80
#